data_AF-A0A137NUM0-F1
#
_entry.id   AF-A0A137NUM0-F1
#
_cell.length_a   1.000
_cell.length_b   1.000
_cell.length_c   1.000
_cell.angle_alpha   90.00
_cell.angle_beta   90.00
_cell.angle_gamma   90.00
#
_symmetry.space_group_name_H-M   'P 1'
#
loop_
_entity.id
_entity.type
_entity.pdbx_description
1 polymer ?
#
loop_
_entity_poly.entity_id
_entity_poly.type
_entity_poly.pdbx_seq_one_letter_code
_entity_poly.pdbx_strand_id
1 'polypeptide(L)'
;MNDILDIGYLLQPEPIIVERFDFFTFWSICCNVGTIICLINTTFWHVILGTDIDDKITFSLQYIGLISCVLYDITETFIYLEFQPDNILIWYIISCVAWQLVYNCYLIMFFKQSAIWFGKSYRNISILVLIVLNIFMAIDYYYYFAVLLIGTPEIISICQKFDFAVTTGLSVIELIYNIITIYKIIKEAIKSRNPHTRTLIIKLTSVIGIFFLADLAISLAFEFVDESYAIIFWPFLFALKLQTEYFCLNRIRQCLIIMNTIDNV
;
A
#
# COMPACT_ATOMS: atom_id res chain seq x y z
N MET A 1 -22.68 20.37 60.06
CA MET A 1 -21.55 21.21 59.60
C MET A 1 -20.35 20.31 59.42
N ASN A 2 -20.34 19.48 58.37
CA ASN A 2 -19.22 18.61 58.00
C ASN A 2 -19.37 17.99 56.58
N ASP A 3 -19.93 18.74 55.61
CA ASP A 3 -20.16 18.21 54.25
C ASP A 3 -19.58 19.10 53.13
N ILE A 4 -18.45 19.80 53.36
CA ILE A 4 -17.83 20.67 52.33
C ILE A 4 -16.31 20.47 52.22
N LEU A 5 -15.78 19.29 52.55
CA LEU A 5 -14.31 19.07 52.48
C LEU A 5 -13.86 17.92 51.58
N ASP A 6 -14.76 17.25 50.84
CA ASP A 6 -14.40 16.09 50.02
C ASP A 6 -14.61 16.23 48.49
N ILE A 7 -14.95 17.43 48.00
CA ILE A 7 -15.13 17.66 46.54
C ILE A 7 -13.78 17.95 45.84
N GLY A 8 -12.73 18.28 46.60
CA GLY A 8 -11.41 18.65 46.06
C GLY A 8 -10.52 17.48 45.61
N TYR A 9 -10.84 16.24 45.98
CA TYR A 9 -10.00 15.06 45.68
C TYR A 9 -10.48 14.24 44.46
N LEU A 10 -11.67 14.51 43.92
CA LEU A 10 -12.25 13.77 42.78
C LEU A 10 -11.98 14.43 41.40
N LEU A 11 -11.14 15.45 41.34
CA LEU A 11 -10.73 16.14 40.11
C LEU A 11 -9.21 16.20 39.95
N GLN A 12 -8.49 15.22 40.49
CA GLN A 12 -7.16 14.96 39.93
C GLN A 12 -7.41 14.28 38.58
N PRO A 13 -6.96 14.84 37.44
CA PRO A 13 -6.88 14.03 36.23
C PRO A 13 -6.07 12.80 36.63
N GLU A 14 -6.65 11.61 36.41
CA GLU A 14 -5.93 10.37 36.65
C GLU A 14 -4.56 10.54 36.01
N PRO A 15 -3.46 10.29 36.74
CA PRO A 15 -2.16 10.35 36.14
C PRO A 15 -2.24 9.47 34.91
N ILE A 16 -2.06 10.06 33.72
CA ILE A 16 -1.87 9.30 32.50
C ILE A 16 -0.62 8.49 32.80
N ILE A 17 -0.82 7.24 33.23
CA ILE A 17 0.21 6.25 33.28
C ILE A 17 0.55 6.12 31.81
N VAL A 18 1.63 6.78 31.40
CA VAL A 18 2.24 6.51 30.11
C VAL A 18 2.72 5.07 30.24
N GLU A 19 1.81 4.13 29.94
CA GLU A 19 2.17 2.77 29.67
C GLU A 19 3.35 2.84 28.72
N ARG A 20 4.42 2.15 29.09
CA ARG A 20 5.68 2.17 28.36
C ARG A 20 5.38 2.17 26.88
N PHE A 21 5.89 3.16 26.16
CA PHE A 21 5.86 3.22 24.71
C PHE A 21 6.22 1.83 24.16
N ASP A 22 5.18 1.10 23.76
CA ASP A 22 5.33 -0.29 23.41
C ASP A 22 5.89 -0.38 21.99
N PHE A 23 6.45 -1.55 21.66
CA PHE A 23 7.07 -1.74 20.35
C PHE A 23 6.07 -1.51 19.20
N PHE A 24 4.79 -1.81 19.44
CA PHE A 24 3.71 -1.62 18.49
C PHE A 24 3.42 -0.13 18.21
N THR A 25 3.36 0.71 19.25
CA THR A 25 3.20 2.16 19.10
C THR A 25 4.39 2.76 18.34
N PHE A 26 5.62 2.32 18.66
CA PHE A 26 6.80 2.72 17.90
C PHE A 26 6.71 2.34 16.42
N TRP A 27 6.31 1.10 16.15
CA TRP A 27 6.13 0.56 14.80
C TRP A 27 5.11 1.38 14.01
N SER A 28 3.96 1.68 14.63
CA SER A 28 2.89 2.49 14.06
C SER A 28 3.37 3.89 13.70
N ILE A 29 4.09 4.56 14.60
CA ILE A 29 4.66 5.88 14.32
C ILE A 29 5.67 5.81 13.18
N CYS A 30 6.53 4.79 13.15
CA CYS A 30 7.51 4.62 12.07
C CYS A 30 6.83 4.45 10.70
N CYS A 31 5.77 3.64 10.62
CA CYS A 31 5.01 3.43 9.40
C CYS A 31 4.36 4.73 8.93
N ASN A 32 3.64 5.43 9.82
CA ASN A 32 3.01 6.71 9.53
C ASN A 32 4.02 7.75 9.01
N VAL A 33 5.15 7.91 9.71
CA VAL A 33 6.20 8.85 9.31
C VAL A 33 6.76 8.46 7.94
N GLY A 34 7.01 7.17 7.69
CA GLY A 34 7.45 6.66 6.40
C GLY A 34 6.46 6.97 5.27
N THR A 35 5.18 6.73 5.50
CA THR A 35 4.08 6.98 4.54
C THR A 35 3.97 8.48 4.23
N ILE A 36 4.04 9.34 5.25
CA ILE A 36 4.00 10.80 5.10
C ILE A 36 5.22 11.32 4.33
N ILE A 37 6.43 10.80 4.63
CA ILE A 37 7.64 11.17 3.89
C ILE A 37 7.50 10.85 2.40
N CYS A 38 6.86 9.73 2.04
CA CYS A 38 6.57 9.43 0.64
C CYS A 38 5.69 10.51 0.00
N LEU A 39 4.61 10.95 0.66
CA LEU A 39 3.77 12.03 0.15
C LEU A 39 4.54 13.36 0.02
N ILE A 40 5.35 13.71 1.02
CA ILE A 40 6.19 14.92 1.00
C ILE A 40 7.17 14.87 -0.16
N ASN A 41 7.84 13.74 -0.37
CA ASN A 41 8.80 13.55 -1.47
C ASN A 41 8.14 13.79 -2.83
N THR A 42 6.96 13.22 -3.07
CA THR A 42 6.22 13.43 -4.34
C THR A 42 5.83 14.90 -4.51
N THR A 43 5.36 15.55 -3.45
CA THR A 43 4.99 16.97 -3.47
C THR A 43 6.21 17.85 -3.74
N PHE A 44 7.34 17.57 -3.10
CA PHE A 44 8.60 18.28 -3.31
C PHE A 44 9.07 18.18 -4.76
N TRP A 45 9.05 16.98 -5.34
CA TRP A 45 9.49 16.76 -6.72
C TRP A 45 8.67 17.54 -7.76
N HIS A 46 7.35 17.59 -7.63
CA HIS A 46 6.50 18.23 -8.64
C HIS A 46 6.20 19.69 -8.35
N VAL A 47 5.95 20.05 -7.09
CA VAL A 47 5.53 21.41 -6.72
C VAL A 47 6.73 22.32 -6.51
N ILE A 48 7.81 21.81 -5.89
CA ILE A 48 8.98 22.63 -5.53
C ILE A 48 10.04 22.57 -6.62
N LEU A 49 10.43 21.37 -7.07
CA LEU A 49 11.43 21.22 -8.13
C LEU A 49 10.84 21.46 -9.53
N GLY A 50 9.52 21.56 -9.67
CA GLY A 50 8.85 21.85 -10.93
C GLY A 50 9.07 20.78 -12.00
N THR A 51 9.30 19.52 -11.61
CA THR A 51 9.53 18.46 -12.61
C THR A 51 8.29 18.22 -13.46
N ASP A 52 8.48 18.20 -14.78
CA ASP A 52 7.40 18.04 -15.75
C ASP A 52 6.63 16.73 -15.54
N ILE A 53 5.31 16.86 -15.59
CA ILE A 53 4.37 15.75 -15.47
C ILE A 53 4.08 15.20 -16.86
N ASP A 54 4.84 14.18 -17.26
CA ASP A 54 4.69 13.55 -18.58
C ASP A 54 3.38 12.74 -18.71
N ASP A 55 2.92 12.13 -17.61
CA ASP A 55 1.72 11.29 -17.58
C ASP A 55 0.78 11.73 -16.44
N LYS A 56 -0.16 12.62 -16.79
CA LYS A 56 -1.12 13.20 -15.86
C LYS A 56 -1.97 12.16 -15.14
N ILE A 57 -2.32 11.05 -15.81
CA ILE A 57 -3.14 10.00 -15.21
C ILE A 57 -2.34 9.26 -14.16
N THR A 58 -1.11 8.84 -14.49
CA THR A 58 -0.25 8.10 -13.55
C THR A 58 0.15 8.99 -12.37
N PHE A 59 0.41 10.29 -12.60
CA PHE A 59 0.62 11.25 -11.53
C PHE A 59 -0.60 11.39 -10.61
N SER A 60 -1.80 11.54 -11.18
CA SER A 60 -3.03 11.67 -10.39
C SER A 60 -3.28 10.43 -9.54
N LEU A 61 -3.11 9.23 -10.12
CA LEU A 61 -3.24 7.96 -9.42
C LEU A 61 -2.21 7.83 -8.29
N GLN A 62 -0.96 8.19 -8.55
CA GLN A 62 0.09 8.16 -7.52
C GLN A 62 -0.25 9.12 -6.38
N TYR A 63 -0.66 10.35 -6.68
CA TYR A 63 -0.92 11.37 -5.67
C TYR A 63 -2.15 11.02 -4.81
N ILE A 64 -3.25 10.60 -5.44
CA ILE A 64 -4.46 10.12 -4.75
C ILE A 64 -4.13 8.88 -3.92
N GLY A 65 -3.37 7.93 -4.48
CA GLY A 65 -2.92 6.73 -3.79
C GLY A 65 -2.09 7.04 -2.54
N LEU A 66 -1.15 7.99 -2.62
CA LEU A 66 -0.33 8.41 -1.47
C LEU A 66 -1.14 9.11 -0.39
N ILE A 67 -2.07 10.00 -0.75
CA ILE A 67 -3.01 10.59 0.23
C ILE A 67 -3.82 9.50 0.90
N SER A 68 -4.30 8.52 0.13
CA SER A 68 -5.08 7.42 0.64
C SER A 68 -4.25 6.50 1.56
N CYS A 69 -2.96 6.29 1.27
CA CYS A 69 -2.06 5.55 2.15
C CYS A 69 -1.92 6.26 3.50
N VAL A 70 -1.71 7.58 3.49
CA VAL A 70 -1.61 8.38 4.71
C VAL A 70 -2.91 8.31 5.52
N LEU A 71 -4.07 8.46 4.85
CA LEU A 71 -5.36 8.38 5.52
C LEU A 71 -5.57 7.00 6.14
N TYR A 72 -5.29 5.93 5.40
CA TYR A 72 -5.42 4.55 5.88
C TYR A 72 -4.53 4.29 7.10
N ASP A 73 -3.25 4.65 7.02
CA ASP A 73 -2.27 4.45 8.10
C ASP A 73 -2.68 5.17 9.40
N ILE A 74 -3.14 6.43 9.26
CA ILE A 74 -3.68 7.20 10.38
C ILE A 74 -4.94 6.52 10.95
N THR A 75 -5.89 6.09 10.10
CA THR A 75 -7.12 5.47 10.61
C THR A 75 -6.86 4.15 11.31
N GLU A 76 -5.99 3.30 10.77
CA GLU A 76 -5.60 2.04 11.42
C GLU A 76 -4.91 2.32 12.76
N THR A 77 -4.05 3.33 12.83
CA THR A 77 -3.41 3.74 14.09
C THR A 77 -4.45 4.20 15.12
N PHE A 78 -5.47 4.95 14.70
CA PHE A 78 -6.54 5.38 15.60
C PHE A 78 -7.42 4.23 16.08
N ILE A 79 -7.66 3.23 15.22
CA ILE A 79 -8.42 2.02 15.53
C ILE A 79 -7.64 1.16 16.53
N TYR A 80 -6.39 0.80 16.21
CA TYR A 80 -5.59 -0.13 17.01
C TYR A 80 -5.04 0.45 18.31
N LEU A 81 -4.82 1.77 18.39
CA LEU A 81 -4.46 2.44 19.65
C LEU A 81 -5.68 2.94 20.44
N GLU A 82 -6.89 2.61 19.98
CA GLU A 82 -8.17 2.96 20.63
C GLU A 82 -8.30 4.45 21.00
N PHE A 83 -7.77 5.36 20.16
CA PHE A 83 -7.73 6.80 20.50
C PHE A 83 -9.12 7.46 20.58
N GLN A 84 -10.12 6.92 19.88
CA GLN A 84 -11.50 7.44 19.87
C GLN A 84 -12.54 6.30 19.76
N PRO A 85 -12.76 5.54 20.85
CA PRO A 85 -13.63 4.36 20.82
C PRO A 85 -15.10 4.70 20.51
N ASP A 86 -15.57 5.88 20.94
CA ASP A 86 -16.96 6.32 20.72
C ASP A 86 -17.33 6.55 19.24
N ASN A 87 -16.34 6.79 18.38
CA ASN A 87 -16.52 7.05 16.95
C ASN A 87 -15.89 5.97 16.07
N ILE A 88 -15.67 4.77 16.62
CA ILE A 88 -14.94 3.69 15.93
C ILE A 88 -15.51 3.37 14.55
N LEU A 89 -16.83 3.39 14.37
CA LEU A 89 -17.47 3.12 13.07
C LEU A 89 -17.05 4.13 11.98
N ILE A 90 -16.86 5.41 12.33
CA ILE A 90 -16.44 6.44 11.37
C ILE A 90 -15.02 6.15 10.89
N TRP A 91 -14.13 5.78 11.81
CA TRP A 91 -12.74 5.45 11.49
C TRP A 91 -12.64 4.21 10.60
N TYR A 92 -13.47 3.20 10.84
CA TYR A 92 -13.56 2.02 9.99
C TYR A 92 -14.06 2.36 8.58
N ILE A 93 -15.09 3.20 8.44
CA ILE A 93 -15.58 3.63 7.12
C ILE A 93 -14.47 4.36 6.33
N ILE A 94 -13.76 5.28 7.00
CA ILE A 94 -12.65 6.01 6.38
C ILE A 94 -11.54 5.05 5.98
N SER A 95 -11.18 4.10 6.84
CA SER A 95 -10.20 3.04 6.55
C SER A 95 -10.58 2.25 5.30
N CYS A 96 -11.79 1.69 5.22
CA CYS A 96 -12.21 0.91 4.04
C CYS A 96 -12.15 1.74 2.75
N VAL A 97 -12.60 3.01 2.78
CA VAL A 97 -12.55 3.89 1.60
C VAL A 97 -11.10 4.20 1.21
N ALA A 98 -10.24 4.50 2.19
CA ALA A 98 -8.84 4.79 1.96
C ALA A 98 -8.13 3.56 1.38
N TRP A 99 -8.34 2.37 1.96
CA TRP A 99 -7.79 1.11 1.47
C TRP A 99 -8.20 0.82 0.03
N GLN A 100 -9.50 0.96 -0.28
CA GLN A 100 -10.02 0.76 -1.62
C GLN A 100 -9.34 1.69 -2.65
N LEU A 101 -9.08 2.94 -2.26
CA LEU A 101 -8.42 3.92 -3.10
C LEU A 101 -6.93 3.61 -3.28
N VAL A 102 -6.20 3.29 -2.21
CA VAL A 102 -4.79 2.83 -2.27
C VAL A 102 -4.66 1.70 -3.27
N TYR A 103 -5.50 0.69 -3.05
CA TYR A 103 -5.52 -0.54 -3.80
C TYR A 103 -5.77 -0.33 -5.30
N ASN A 104 -6.85 0.37 -5.62
CA ASN A 104 -7.22 0.63 -7.01
C ASN A 104 -6.19 1.54 -7.70
N CYS A 105 -5.67 2.58 -7.03
CA CYS A 105 -4.66 3.45 -7.60
C CYS A 105 -3.39 2.65 -7.96
N TYR A 106 -2.93 1.80 -7.03
CA TYR A 106 -1.77 0.96 -7.26
C TYR A 106 -1.99 -0.03 -8.40
N LEU A 107 -3.08 -0.82 -8.38
CA LEU A 107 -3.31 -1.82 -9.43
C LEU A 107 -3.47 -1.21 -10.82
N ILE A 108 -4.16 -0.06 -10.94
CA ILE A 108 -4.30 0.62 -12.23
C ILE A 108 -2.93 1.07 -12.74
N MET A 109 -2.09 1.64 -11.87
CA MET A 109 -0.72 2.01 -12.23
C MET A 109 0.08 0.77 -12.66
N PHE A 110 0.11 -0.26 -11.82
CA PHE A 110 0.82 -1.50 -12.06
C PHE A 110 0.40 -2.18 -13.38
N PHE A 111 -0.90 -2.26 -13.66
CA PHE A 111 -1.40 -2.83 -14.92
C PHE A 111 -1.10 -1.93 -16.12
N LYS A 112 -1.17 -0.60 -15.98
CA LYS A 112 -0.79 0.33 -17.06
C LYS A 112 0.71 0.23 -17.37
N GLN A 113 1.53 -0.09 -16.39
CA GLN A 113 2.95 -0.34 -16.57
C GLN A 113 3.22 -1.70 -17.21
N SER A 114 2.57 -2.73 -16.70
CA SER A 114 2.70 -4.08 -17.24
C SER A 114 2.19 -4.18 -18.68
N ALA A 115 1.10 -3.50 -19.05
CA ALA A 115 0.43 -3.63 -20.35
C ALA A 115 1.32 -3.40 -21.59
N ILE A 116 2.40 -2.64 -21.47
CA ILE A 116 3.39 -2.47 -22.57
C ILE A 116 3.89 -3.82 -23.05
N TRP A 117 4.18 -4.69 -22.09
CA TRP A 117 4.93 -5.91 -22.34
C TRP A 117 4.03 -6.97 -22.95
N PHE A 118 2.71 -6.88 -22.77
CA PHE A 118 1.76 -7.95 -23.07
C PHE A 118 0.69 -7.57 -24.11
N GLY A 119 0.67 -6.33 -24.59
CA GLY A 119 -0.21 -5.91 -25.68
C GLY A 119 -1.70 -5.84 -25.29
N LYS A 120 -2.60 -5.91 -26.28
CA LYS A 120 -4.03 -5.60 -26.10
C LYS A 120 -4.82 -6.60 -25.25
N SER A 121 -4.55 -7.91 -25.36
CA SER A 121 -5.26 -8.95 -24.60
C SER A 121 -5.06 -8.80 -23.08
N TYR A 122 -3.92 -8.25 -22.68
CA TYR A 122 -3.59 -7.97 -21.29
C TYR A 122 -4.55 -6.98 -20.64
N ARG A 123 -4.92 -5.91 -21.36
CA ARG A 123 -5.81 -4.87 -20.83
C ARG A 123 -7.15 -5.46 -20.37
N ASN A 124 -7.71 -6.37 -21.14
CA ASN A 124 -8.98 -7.01 -20.80
C ASN A 124 -8.86 -7.91 -19.57
N ILE A 125 -7.76 -8.66 -19.46
CA ILE A 125 -7.47 -9.51 -18.30
C ILE A 125 -7.28 -8.65 -17.05
N SER A 126 -6.51 -7.57 -17.12
CA SER A 126 -6.30 -6.65 -16.00
C SER A 126 -7.60 -5.98 -15.53
N ILE A 127 -8.48 -5.58 -16.45
CA ILE A 127 -9.79 -5.02 -16.09
C ILE A 127 -10.64 -6.08 -15.38
N LEU A 128 -10.68 -7.31 -15.89
CA LEU A 128 -11.42 -8.40 -15.26
C LEU A 128 -10.89 -8.70 -13.85
N VAL A 129 -9.57 -8.79 -13.71
CA VAL A 129 -8.90 -8.99 -12.41
C VAL A 129 -9.28 -7.87 -11.44
N LEU A 130 -9.23 -6.60 -11.87
CA LEU A 130 -9.61 -5.47 -11.03
C LEU A 130 -11.07 -5.53 -10.58
N ILE A 131 -12.01 -5.87 -11.47
CA ILE A 131 -13.44 -6.01 -11.13
C ILE A 131 -13.62 -7.13 -10.10
N VAL A 132 -13.03 -8.29 -10.33
CA VAL A 132 -13.12 -9.44 -9.43
C VAL A 132 -12.59 -9.08 -8.05
N LEU A 133 -11.41 -8.46 -7.99
CA LEU A 133 -10.81 -8.05 -6.72
C LEU A 133 -11.65 -7.03 -5.97
N ASN A 134 -12.25 -6.04 -6.65
CA ASN A 134 -13.16 -5.09 -6.01
C ASN A 134 -14.42 -5.78 -5.44
N ILE A 135 -14.91 -6.84 -6.08
CA ILE A 135 -16.02 -7.64 -5.52
C ILE A 135 -15.58 -8.36 -4.25
N PHE A 136 -14.39 -8.98 -4.25
CA PHE A 136 -13.84 -9.62 -3.06
C PHE A 136 -13.65 -8.62 -1.91
N MET A 137 -13.12 -7.43 -2.18
CA MET A 137 -12.97 -6.35 -1.20
C MET A 137 -14.32 -5.88 -0.63
N ALA A 138 -15.37 -5.80 -1.46
CA ALA A 138 -16.69 -5.43 -0.96
C ALA A 138 -17.29 -6.50 -0.02
N ILE A 139 -17.03 -7.78 -0.30
CA ILE A 139 -17.42 -8.89 0.59
C ILE A 139 -16.63 -8.82 1.89
N ASP A 140 -15.33 -8.53 1.79
CA ASP A 140 -14.45 -8.37 2.95
C ASP A 140 -14.91 -7.24 3.87
N TYR A 141 -15.24 -6.06 3.32
CA TYR A 141 -15.82 -4.96 4.11
C TYR A 141 -17.11 -5.35 4.82
N TYR A 142 -17.97 -6.15 4.18
CA TYR A 142 -19.18 -6.64 4.84
C TYR A 142 -18.84 -7.44 6.11
N TYR A 143 -17.86 -8.34 6.05
CA TYR A 143 -17.43 -9.11 7.21
C TYR A 143 -16.71 -8.23 8.24
N TYR A 144 -15.90 -7.27 7.79
CA TYR A 144 -15.24 -6.29 8.66
C TYR A 144 -16.24 -5.47 9.48
N PHE A 145 -17.32 -4.98 8.87
CA PHE A 145 -18.43 -4.33 9.60
C PHE A 145 -19.22 -5.31 10.48
N ALA A 146 -19.38 -6.56 10.07
CA ALA A 146 -20.07 -7.57 10.88
C ALA A 146 -19.30 -7.93 12.16
N VAL A 147 -17.96 -7.90 12.12
CA VAL A 147 -17.11 -8.05 13.31
C VAL A 147 -17.42 -6.97 14.33
N LEU A 148 -17.55 -5.71 13.91
CA LEU A 148 -17.88 -4.60 14.81
C LEU A 148 -19.26 -4.71 15.46
N LEU A 149 -20.26 -5.18 14.71
CA LEU A 149 -21.65 -5.16 15.16
C LEU A 149 -22.07 -6.41 15.94
N ILE A 150 -21.53 -7.57 15.56
CA ILE A 150 -21.97 -8.87 16.07
C ILE A 150 -20.82 -9.59 16.80
N GLY A 151 -19.60 -9.50 16.29
CA GLY A 151 -18.39 -9.95 16.98
C GLY A 151 -18.37 -11.44 17.35
N THR A 152 -19.04 -12.32 16.61
CA THR A 152 -18.96 -13.77 16.91
C THR A 152 -17.61 -14.35 16.46
N PRO A 153 -17.09 -15.38 17.15
CA PRO A 153 -15.84 -16.03 16.78
C PRO A 153 -15.82 -16.53 15.32
N GLU A 154 -16.97 -16.98 14.81
CA GLU A 154 -17.09 -17.43 13.42
C GLU A 154 -16.93 -16.28 12.43
N ILE A 155 -17.55 -15.12 12.71
CA ILE A 155 -17.46 -13.94 11.85
C ILE A 155 -16.03 -13.39 11.86
N ILE A 156 -15.38 -13.34 13.02
CA ILE A 156 -13.98 -12.93 13.18
C ILE A 156 -13.08 -13.86 12.35
N SER A 157 -13.24 -15.19 12.49
CA SER A 157 -12.45 -16.16 11.73
C SER A 157 -12.66 -16.06 10.21
N ILE A 158 -13.88 -15.74 9.76
CA ILE A 158 -14.17 -15.52 8.34
C ILE A 158 -13.46 -14.26 7.84
N CYS A 159 -13.55 -13.15 8.58
CA CYS A 159 -12.90 -11.88 8.25
C CYS A 159 -11.39 -12.06 8.05
N GLN A 160 -10.71 -12.62 9.07
CA GLN A 160 -9.25 -12.84 9.03
C GLN A 160 -8.81 -13.72 7.84
N LYS A 161 -9.60 -14.75 7.50
CA LYS A 161 -9.31 -15.61 6.34
C LYS A 161 -9.53 -14.89 5.02
N PHE A 162 -10.51 -13.99 4.94
CA PHE A 162 -10.71 -13.16 3.75
C PHE A 162 -9.56 -12.16 3.58
N ASP A 163 -9.17 -11.45 4.63
CA ASP A 163 -8.02 -10.53 4.63
C ASP A 163 -6.73 -11.23 4.17
N PHE A 164 -6.45 -12.41 4.74
CA PHE A 164 -5.31 -13.23 4.35
C PHE A 164 -5.40 -13.68 2.89
N ALA A 165 -6.58 -14.13 2.43
CA ALA A 165 -6.79 -14.61 1.08
C ALA A 165 -6.65 -13.50 0.03
N VAL A 166 -7.19 -12.31 0.31
CA VAL A 166 -7.06 -11.13 -0.54
C VAL A 166 -5.59 -10.73 -0.66
N THR A 167 -4.90 -10.59 0.47
CA THR A 167 -3.47 -10.22 0.51
C THR A 167 -2.62 -11.23 -0.23
N THR A 168 -2.76 -12.52 0.08
CA THR A 168 -1.97 -13.57 -0.55
C THR A 168 -2.28 -13.68 -2.05
N GLY A 169 -3.56 -13.59 -2.42
CA GLY A 169 -3.99 -13.60 -3.82
C GLY A 169 -3.34 -12.48 -4.61
N LEU A 170 -3.21 -11.30 -4.01
CA LEU A 170 -2.55 -10.15 -4.63
C LEU A 170 -1.06 -10.34 -4.80
N SER A 171 -0.37 -10.77 -3.75
CA SER A 171 1.06 -11.08 -3.79
C SER A 171 1.37 -12.11 -4.88
N VAL A 172 0.51 -13.13 -5.06
CA VAL A 172 0.64 -14.12 -6.14
C VAL A 172 0.43 -13.50 -7.52
N ILE A 173 -0.60 -12.66 -7.69
CA ILE A 173 -0.86 -11.97 -8.95
C ILE A 173 0.32 -11.06 -9.32
N GLU A 174 0.79 -10.25 -8.38
CA GLU A 174 1.96 -9.38 -8.54
C GLU A 174 3.20 -10.19 -8.89
N LEU A 175 3.46 -11.30 -8.20
CA LEU A 175 4.58 -12.19 -8.50
C LEU A 175 4.53 -12.71 -9.95
N ILE A 176 3.37 -13.20 -10.40
CA ILE A 176 3.21 -13.71 -11.77
C ILE A 176 3.55 -12.61 -12.78
N TYR A 177 3.00 -11.41 -12.61
CA TYR A 177 3.26 -10.28 -13.50
C TYR A 177 4.72 -9.83 -13.44
N ASN A 178 5.31 -9.78 -12.25
CA ASN A 178 6.70 -9.40 -12.03
C ASN A 178 7.68 -10.39 -12.68
N ILE A 179 7.45 -11.70 -12.53
CA ILE A 179 8.28 -12.75 -13.18
C ILE A 179 8.24 -12.56 -14.69
N ILE A 180 7.06 -12.41 -15.28
CA ILE A 180 6.96 -12.31 -16.73
C ILE A 180 7.56 -10.98 -17.23
N THR A 181 7.39 -9.89 -16.49
CA THR A 181 8.04 -8.60 -16.77
C THR A 181 9.55 -8.74 -16.73
N ILE A 182 10.12 -9.31 -15.66
CA ILE A 182 11.57 -9.57 -15.53
C ILE A 182 12.07 -10.43 -16.69
N TYR A 183 11.39 -11.52 -17.02
CA TYR A 183 11.78 -12.40 -18.13
C TYR A 183 11.88 -11.63 -19.46
N LYS A 184 10.88 -10.80 -19.77
CA LYS A 184 10.87 -9.98 -21.00
C LYS A 184 11.97 -8.94 -20.98
N ILE A 185 12.17 -8.26 -19.86
CA ILE A 185 13.21 -7.25 -19.71
C ILE A 185 14.60 -7.87 -19.89
N ILE A 186 14.89 -9.01 -19.25
CA ILE A 186 16.16 -9.74 -19.42
C ILE A 186 16.36 -10.15 -20.89
N LYS A 187 15.31 -10.65 -21.54
CA LYS A 187 15.38 -11.04 -22.96
C LYS A 187 15.74 -9.87 -23.87
N GLU A 188 15.17 -8.68 -23.64
CA GLU A 188 15.54 -7.47 -24.37
C GLU A 188 16.94 -6.95 -23.98
N ALA A 189 17.32 -7.06 -22.71
CA ALA A 189 18.67 -6.72 -22.23
C ALA A 189 19.77 -7.48 -22.98
N ILE A 190 19.57 -8.78 -23.18
CA ILE A 190 20.53 -9.67 -23.84
C ILE A 190 20.69 -9.28 -25.32
N LYS A 191 19.63 -8.79 -25.96
CA LYS A 191 19.70 -8.27 -27.33
C LYS A 191 20.42 -6.93 -27.39
N SER A 192 20.17 -6.05 -26.41
CA SER A 192 20.86 -4.77 -26.32
C SER A 192 22.33 -5.01 -25.99
N ARG A 193 23.24 -4.80 -26.94
CA ARG A 193 24.70 -4.88 -26.69
C ARG A 193 25.23 -3.71 -25.82
N ASN A 194 24.34 -2.96 -25.17
CA ASN A 194 24.67 -1.77 -24.40
C ASN A 194 24.84 -2.12 -22.90
N PRO A 195 26.03 -1.92 -22.31
CA PRO A 195 26.28 -2.23 -20.91
C PRO A 195 25.45 -1.37 -19.94
N HIS A 196 25.09 -0.13 -20.31
CA HIS A 196 24.28 0.74 -19.46
C HIS A 196 22.84 0.23 -19.31
N THR A 197 22.25 -0.28 -20.39
CA THR A 197 20.92 -0.90 -20.38
C THR A 197 20.91 -2.13 -19.48
N ARG A 198 21.97 -2.95 -19.55
CA ARG A 198 22.11 -4.12 -18.68
C ARG A 198 22.18 -3.74 -17.20
N THR A 199 22.95 -2.70 -16.83
CA THR A 199 23.00 -2.21 -15.45
C THR A 199 21.64 -1.69 -14.97
N LEU A 200 20.92 -0.95 -15.82
CA LEU A 200 19.59 -0.43 -15.50
C LEU A 200 18.59 -1.56 -15.22
N ILE A 201 18.64 -2.61 -16.03
CA ILE A 201 17.77 -3.79 -15.92
C ILE A 201 18.06 -4.60 -14.65
N ILE A 202 19.34 -4.76 -14.29
CA ILE A 202 19.72 -5.42 -13.03
C ILE A 202 19.14 -4.65 -11.85
N LYS A 203 19.32 -3.32 -11.80
CA LYS A 203 18.76 -2.47 -10.74
C LYS A 203 17.24 -2.61 -10.66
N LEU A 204 16.56 -2.62 -11.79
CA LEU A 204 15.11 -2.79 -11.84
C LEU A 204 14.66 -4.13 -11.25
N THR A 205 15.34 -5.20 -11.67
CA THR A 205 15.04 -6.56 -11.22
C THR A 205 15.28 -6.69 -9.71
N SER A 206 16.35 -6.08 -9.20
CA SER A 206 16.63 -6.04 -7.76
C SER A 206 15.53 -5.34 -6.97
N VAL A 207 15.04 -4.19 -7.45
CA VAL A 207 13.97 -3.43 -6.78
C VAL A 207 12.66 -4.23 -6.75
N ILE A 208 12.27 -4.85 -7.87
CA ILE A 208 11.09 -5.73 -7.93
C ILE A 208 11.24 -6.92 -6.96
N GLY A 209 12.43 -7.52 -6.90
CA GLY A 209 12.74 -8.60 -5.96
C GLY A 209 12.61 -8.19 -4.49
N ILE A 210 13.04 -6.98 -4.14
CA ILE A 210 12.90 -6.44 -2.78
C ILE A 210 11.43 -6.30 -2.39
N PHE A 211 10.58 -5.75 -3.27
CA PHE A 211 9.15 -5.63 -2.97
C PHE A 211 8.48 -6.98 -2.82
N PHE A 212 8.82 -7.96 -3.66
CA PHE A 212 8.30 -9.31 -3.50
C PHE A 212 8.67 -9.94 -2.15
N LEU A 213 9.92 -9.77 -1.71
CA LEU A 213 10.34 -10.26 -0.39
C LEU A 213 9.61 -9.53 0.75
N ALA A 214 9.35 -8.23 0.59
CA ALA A 214 8.56 -7.47 1.56
C ALA A 214 7.10 -7.98 1.64
N ASP A 215 6.45 -8.22 0.50
CA ASP A 215 5.09 -8.78 0.46
C ASP A 215 5.03 -10.14 1.16
N LEU A 216 5.99 -11.02 0.87
CA LEU A 216 6.07 -12.34 1.50
C LEU A 216 6.30 -12.22 3.01
N ALA A 217 7.18 -11.31 3.45
CA ALA A 217 7.41 -11.08 4.87
C ALA A 217 6.14 -10.60 5.58
N ILE A 218 5.34 -9.72 4.96
CA ILE A 218 4.09 -9.25 5.55
C ILE A 218 3.05 -10.35 5.62
N SER A 219 2.87 -11.14 4.55
CA SER A 219 1.93 -12.27 4.58
C SER A 219 2.30 -13.29 5.67
N LEU A 220 3.59 -13.51 5.92
CA LEU A 220 4.05 -14.34 7.03
C LEU A 220 3.81 -13.68 8.40
N ALA A 221 4.04 -12.37 8.52
CA ALA A 221 3.77 -11.64 9.75
C ALA A 221 2.29 -11.67 10.12
N PHE A 222 1.41 -11.54 9.12
CA PHE A 222 -0.04 -11.61 9.27
C PHE A 222 -0.49 -12.97 9.85
N GLU A 223 0.00 -14.08 9.30
CA GLU A 223 -0.42 -15.43 9.72
C GLU A 223 0.25 -15.92 11.02
N PHE A 224 1.53 -15.61 11.23
CA PHE A 224 2.35 -16.26 12.26
C PHE A 224 2.78 -15.37 13.42
N VAL A 225 2.67 -14.04 13.30
CA VAL A 225 3.13 -13.10 14.33
C VAL A 225 1.94 -12.40 14.96
N ASP A 226 1.40 -11.40 14.27
CA ASP A 226 0.28 -10.57 14.71
C ASP A 226 -0.17 -9.75 13.50
N GLU A 227 -1.46 -9.87 13.16
CA GLU A 227 -2.09 -9.21 12.01
C GLU A 227 -1.97 -7.68 12.07
N SER A 228 -1.96 -7.10 13.27
CA SER A 228 -1.92 -5.65 13.49
C SER A 228 -0.64 -5.04 12.93
N TYR A 229 0.50 -5.71 13.10
CA TYR A 229 1.78 -5.24 12.56
C TYR A 229 1.80 -5.25 11.04
N ALA A 230 1.15 -6.25 10.42
CA ALA A 230 1.03 -6.36 8.98
C ALA A 230 0.11 -5.29 8.40
N ILE A 231 -1.06 -5.07 9.02
CA ILE A 231 -2.06 -4.10 8.60
C ILE A 231 -1.52 -2.67 8.64
N ILE A 232 -0.79 -2.31 9.70
CA ILE A 232 -0.14 -0.99 9.83
C ILE A 232 1.04 -0.82 8.86
N PHE A 233 1.74 -1.89 8.50
CA PHE A 233 2.86 -1.80 7.57
C PHE A 233 2.43 -1.72 6.10
N TRP A 234 1.26 -2.25 5.73
CA TRP A 234 0.74 -2.19 4.36
C TRP A 234 0.72 -0.79 3.73
N PRO A 235 0.10 0.25 4.33
CA PRO A 235 0.07 1.58 3.70
C PRO A 235 1.46 2.12 3.40
N PHE A 236 2.41 1.88 4.29
CA PHE A 236 3.80 2.26 4.07
C PHE A 236 4.42 1.51 2.89
N LEU A 237 4.23 0.19 2.81
CA LEU A 237 4.73 -0.59 1.67
C LEU A 237 4.08 -0.15 0.35
N PHE A 238 2.77 0.07 0.32
CA PHE A 238 2.06 0.57 -0.85
C PHE A 238 2.51 1.97 -1.25
N ALA A 239 2.81 2.85 -0.30
CA ALA A 239 3.39 4.16 -0.58
C ALA A 239 4.75 4.05 -1.29
N LEU A 240 5.63 3.18 -0.80
CA LEU A 240 6.92 2.90 -1.45
C LEU A 240 6.75 2.29 -2.85
N LYS A 241 5.82 1.35 -3.00
CA LYS A 241 5.48 0.74 -4.30
C LYS A 241 4.98 1.80 -5.28
N LEU A 242 3.99 2.61 -4.90
CA LEU A 242 3.45 3.71 -5.72
C LEU A 242 4.53 4.70 -6.15
N GLN A 243 5.41 5.10 -5.23
CA GLN A 243 6.53 5.98 -5.57
C GLN A 243 7.51 5.33 -6.54
N THR A 244 7.86 4.07 -6.31
CA THR A 244 8.84 3.37 -7.15
C THR A 244 8.30 3.11 -8.54
N GLU A 245 7.01 2.75 -8.63
CA GLU A 245 6.28 2.60 -9.87
C GLU A 245 6.33 3.90 -10.69
N TYR A 246 6.04 5.03 -10.05
CA TYR A 246 6.02 6.33 -10.71
C TYR A 246 7.42 6.87 -11.08
N PHE A 247 8.34 6.95 -10.12
CA PHE A 247 9.64 7.62 -10.33
C PHE A 247 10.67 6.74 -11.02
N CYS A 248 10.70 5.44 -10.74
CA CYS A 248 11.74 4.55 -11.24
C CYS A 248 11.26 3.79 -12.47
N LEU A 249 10.20 3.00 -12.33
CA LEU A 249 9.76 2.07 -13.37
C LEU A 249 9.24 2.79 -14.62
N ASN A 250 8.47 3.87 -14.45
CA ASN A 250 7.99 4.67 -15.59
C ASN A 250 9.13 5.36 -16.36
N ARG A 251 10.16 5.86 -15.65
CA ARG A 251 11.31 6.53 -16.29
C ARG A 251 12.21 5.55 -17.02
N ILE A 252 12.51 4.40 -16.40
CA ILE A 252 13.29 3.33 -17.03
C ILE A 252 12.60 2.84 -18.30
N ARG A 253 11.27 2.75 -18.27
CA ARG A 253 10.43 2.44 -19.42
C ARG A 253 10.56 3.47 -20.55
N GLN A 254 10.46 4.77 -20.24
CA GLN A 254 10.65 5.82 -21.25
C GLN A 254 12.02 5.68 -21.93
N CYS A 255 13.07 5.42 -21.14
CA CYS A 255 14.41 5.18 -21.67
C CYS A 255 14.45 3.96 -22.62
N LEU A 256 13.82 2.84 -22.27
CA LEU A 256 13.78 1.65 -23.13
C LEU A 256 13.04 1.90 -24.46
N ILE A 257 11.93 2.65 -24.44
CA ILE A 257 11.19 3.00 -25.66
C ILE A 257 12.04 3.88 -26.58
N ILE A 258 12.71 4.89 -26.03
CA ILE A 258 13.60 5.78 -26.79
C ILE A 258 14.74 4.98 -27.42
N MET A 259 15.39 4.11 -26.64
CA MET A 259 16.47 3.25 -27.13
C MET A 259 16.03 2.35 -28.28
N ASN A 260 14.89 1.65 -28.12
CA ASN A 260 14.35 0.80 -29.19
C ASN A 260 13.92 1.59 -30.44
N THR A 261 13.60 2.87 -30.30
CA THR A 261 13.24 3.71 -31.45
C THR A 261 14.47 4.19 -32.20
N ILE A 262 15.55 4.53 -31.48
CA ILE A 262 16.83 4.97 -32.07
C ILE A 262 17.55 3.81 -32.75
N ASP A 263 17.55 2.61 -32.16
CA ASP A 263 18.21 1.43 -32.74
C ASP A 263 17.50 0.88 -34.00
N ASN A 264 16.28 1.35 -34.30
CA ASN A 264 15.49 0.96 -35.48
C ASN A 264 15.44 2.05 -36.57
N VAL A 265 16.23 3.12 -36.45
CA VAL A 265 16.46 4.15 -37.47
C VAL A 265 17.85 3.96 -38.07
#